data_AF-A0A5S6Q196-F1
#
_entry.id   AF-A0A5S6Q196-F1
#
_cell.length_a   1.000
_cell.length_b   1.000
_cell.length_c   1.000
_cell.angle_alpha   90.00
_cell.angle_beta   90.00
_cell.angle_gamma   90.00
#
_symmetry.space_group_name_H-M   'P 1'
#
loop_
_entity.id
_entity.type
_entity.pdbx_description
1 polymer ?
#
loop_
_entity_poly.entity_id
_entity_poly.type
_entity_poly.pdbx_seq_one_letter_code
_entity_poly.pdbx_strand_id
1 'polypeptide(L)'
;MRSRLGSALLILTCSAFQFSSICGGQCGQPYFMPLVSTENFDRARIINGIEARKHSHPWQARIVTEFGEEVQVCGGTLIDWYGNDTSDLILTAAHCIMDTKVLEARYQLIEEIKFHFRRWRKK
;
A
#
# COMPACT_ATOMS: atom_id res chain seq x y z
N MET A 1 -5.02 -34.70 -42.75
CA MET A 1 -4.24 -33.49 -42.39
C MET A 1 -5.06 -32.35 -41.74
N ARG A 2 -6.39 -32.51 -41.49
CA ARG A 2 -7.20 -31.52 -40.76
C ARG A 2 -7.22 -31.70 -39.22
N SER A 3 -6.88 -32.90 -38.72
CA SER A 3 -6.92 -33.21 -37.28
C SER A 3 -5.75 -32.65 -36.48
N ARG A 4 -4.54 -32.61 -37.07
CA ARG A 4 -3.34 -32.11 -36.38
C ARG A 4 -3.30 -30.59 -36.23
N LEU A 5 -3.92 -29.87 -37.17
CA LEU A 5 -4.05 -28.41 -37.11
C LEU A 5 -5.03 -27.98 -36.01
N GLY A 6 -6.12 -28.74 -35.81
CA GLY A 6 -7.09 -28.51 -34.72
C GLY A 6 -6.51 -28.77 -33.34
N SER A 7 -5.75 -29.87 -33.16
CA SER A 7 -5.06 -30.14 -31.89
C SER A 7 -3.97 -29.12 -31.56
N ALA A 8 -3.18 -28.67 -32.55
CA ALA A 8 -2.17 -27.63 -32.34
C ALA A 8 -2.80 -26.28 -31.95
N LEU A 9 -3.92 -25.92 -32.58
CA LEU A 9 -4.65 -24.69 -32.27
C LEU A 9 -5.25 -24.71 -30.86
N LEU A 10 -5.77 -25.86 -30.39
CA LEU A 10 -6.28 -26.06 -29.03
C LEU A 10 -5.18 -25.96 -27.95
N ILE A 11 -3.98 -26.47 -28.22
CA ILE A 11 -2.84 -26.38 -27.29
C ILE A 11 -2.34 -24.92 -27.18
N LEU A 12 -2.30 -24.20 -28.30
CA LEU A 12 -1.90 -22.79 -28.32
C LEU A 12 -2.91 -21.86 -27.62
N THR A 13 -4.21 -22.14 -27.73
CA THR A 13 -5.22 -21.37 -26.98
C THR A 13 -5.21 -21.72 -25.49
N CYS A 14 -5.04 -22.98 -25.11
CA CYS A 14 -5.00 -23.40 -23.71
C CYS A 14 -3.80 -22.79 -22.95
N SER A 15 -2.63 -22.70 -23.61
CA SER A 15 -1.46 -22.03 -23.05
C SER A 15 -1.67 -20.53 -22.90
N ALA A 16 -2.21 -19.84 -23.91
CA ALA A 16 -2.53 -18.41 -23.81
C ALA A 16 -3.55 -18.07 -22.70
N PHE A 17 -4.54 -18.95 -22.44
CA PHE A 17 -5.48 -18.77 -21.33
C PHE A 17 -4.86 -19.05 -19.95
N GLN A 18 -3.84 -19.91 -19.85
CA GLN A 18 -3.14 -20.17 -18.59
C GLN A 18 -2.15 -19.05 -18.21
N PHE A 19 -1.59 -18.32 -19.18
CA PHE A 19 -0.59 -17.28 -18.89
C PHE A 19 -1.18 -15.96 -18.37
N SER A 20 -2.45 -15.67 -18.61
CA SER A 20 -3.07 -14.40 -18.22
C SER A 20 -3.36 -14.26 -16.71
N SER A 21 -3.32 -15.35 -15.94
CA SER A 21 -3.75 -15.36 -14.53
C SER A 21 -2.61 -15.45 -13.51
N ILE A 22 -1.33 -15.35 -13.92
CA ILE A 22 -0.19 -15.64 -13.04
C ILE A 22 0.43 -14.40 -12.38
N CYS A 23 0.08 -13.18 -12.81
CA CYS A 23 0.73 -11.96 -12.31
C CYS A 23 -0.26 -10.91 -11.77
N GLY A 24 -1.37 -11.34 -11.17
CA GLY A 24 -2.18 -10.47 -10.34
C GLY A 24 -1.62 -10.43 -8.92
N GLY A 25 -1.13 -9.29 -8.45
CA GLY A 25 -0.49 -9.17 -7.15
C GLY A 25 -1.50 -9.38 -6.01
N GLN A 26 -1.55 -10.58 -5.41
CA GLN A 26 -2.40 -10.81 -4.25
C GLN A 26 -1.88 -10.03 -3.03
N CYS A 27 -2.76 -9.34 -2.33
CA CYS A 27 -2.40 -8.59 -1.12
C CYS A 27 -2.01 -9.53 0.02
N GLY A 28 -1.17 -9.04 0.94
CA GLY A 28 -0.78 -9.80 2.14
C GLY A 28 0.18 -10.97 1.90
N GLN A 29 0.64 -11.21 0.67
CA GLN A 29 1.57 -12.30 0.35
C GLN A 29 2.95 -11.76 -0.05
N PRO A 30 3.93 -11.70 0.87
CA PRO A 30 5.26 -11.22 0.57
C PRO A 30 6.12 -12.30 -0.10
N TYR A 31 7.04 -11.89 -0.98
CA TYR A 31 8.04 -12.81 -1.56
C TYR A 31 8.98 -13.37 -0.47
N PHE A 32 9.42 -12.50 0.45
CA PHE A 32 10.18 -12.89 1.62
C PHE A 32 9.24 -13.05 2.81
N MET A 33 9.08 -14.26 3.34
CA MET A 33 8.18 -14.46 4.49
C MET A 33 8.73 -13.81 5.77
N PRO A 34 7.84 -13.25 6.63
CA PRO A 34 8.22 -12.77 7.95
C PRO A 34 8.81 -13.87 8.81
N LEU A 35 9.74 -13.49 9.69
CA LEU A 35 10.27 -14.40 10.71
C LEU A 35 9.19 -14.58 11.79
N VAL A 36 8.64 -15.78 11.89
CA VAL A 36 7.74 -16.16 12.98
C VAL A 36 8.50 -17.13 13.86
N SER A 37 8.91 -16.69 15.06
CA SER A 37 9.66 -17.55 15.98
C SER A 37 8.74 -18.63 16.56
N THR A 38 8.86 -19.86 16.06
CA THR A 38 8.10 -21.01 16.56
C THR A 38 8.44 -21.40 18.00
N GLU A 39 9.61 -20.97 18.50
CA GLU A 39 10.10 -21.37 19.83
C GLU A 39 9.84 -20.34 20.95
N ASN A 40 9.35 -19.13 20.62
CA ASN A 40 9.08 -18.09 21.62
C ASN A 40 7.97 -17.14 21.13
N PHE A 41 6.71 -17.60 21.14
CA PHE A 41 5.55 -16.77 20.78
C PHE A 41 5.51 -15.44 21.56
N ASP A 42 6.04 -15.42 22.78
CA ASP A 42 6.09 -14.23 23.65
C ASP A 42 7.08 -13.14 23.17
N ARG A 43 8.04 -13.46 22.29
CA ARG A 43 8.98 -12.50 21.69
C ARG A 43 8.47 -11.88 20.38
N ALA A 44 7.29 -12.29 19.91
CA ALA A 44 6.66 -11.73 18.71
C ALA A 44 5.97 -10.36 18.97
N ARG A 45 6.11 -9.80 20.17
CA ARG A 45 5.60 -8.46 20.51
C ARG A 45 6.59 -7.39 20.05
N ILE A 46 6.10 -6.30 19.45
CA ILE A 46 6.98 -5.25 18.90
C ILE A 46 7.89 -4.62 19.98
N ILE A 47 7.42 -4.50 21.22
CA ILE A 47 8.30 -4.16 22.34
C ILE A 47 9.10 -5.41 22.72
N ASN A 48 10.42 -5.33 22.61
CA ASN A 48 11.37 -6.46 22.67
C ASN A 48 11.20 -7.46 21.51
N GLY A 49 10.74 -6.99 20.36
CA GLY A 49 10.56 -7.79 19.16
C GLY A 49 11.87 -8.24 18.52
N ILE A 50 11.76 -8.80 17.32
CA ILE A 50 12.90 -9.19 16.49
C ILE A 50 13.02 -8.25 15.30
N GLU A 51 14.25 -8.04 14.82
CA GLU A 51 14.47 -7.31 13.58
C GLU A 51 13.77 -8.02 12.42
N ALA A 52 12.98 -7.27 11.66
CA ALA A 52 12.26 -7.82 10.52
C ALA A 52 13.24 -8.19 9.41
N ARG A 53 13.00 -9.34 8.75
CA ARG A 53 13.72 -9.71 7.54
C ARG A 53 13.49 -8.63 6.47
N LYS A 54 14.56 -8.20 5.80
CA LYS A 54 14.49 -7.23 4.72
C LYS A 54 13.43 -7.65 3.68
N HIS A 55 12.56 -6.70 3.31
CA HIS A 55 11.46 -6.89 2.35
C HIS A 55 10.35 -7.87 2.78
N SER A 56 10.32 -8.35 4.03
CA SER A 56 9.25 -9.26 4.46
C SER A 56 7.91 -8.60 4.76
N HIS A 57 7.89 -7.27 4.81
CA HIS A 57 6.70 -6.45 4.98
C HIS A 57 6.66 -5.43 3.82
N PRO A 58 6.39 -5.87 2.58
CA PRO A 58 6.48 -5.02 1.39
C PRO A 58 5.46 -3.87 1.40
N TRP A 59 4.39 -3.99 2.19
CA TRP A 59 3.40 -2.95 2.40
C TRP A 59 3.82 -1.88 3.41
N GLN A 60 4.94 -2.03 4.13
CA GLN A 60 5.37 -1.05 5.13
C GLN A 60 5.86 0.25 4.45
N ALA A 61 5.25 1.38 4.81
CA ALA A 61 5.68 2.71 4.38
C ALA A 61 6.26 3.51 5.55
N ARG A 62 7.23 4.38 5.24
CA ARG A 62 7.73 5.43 6.12
C ARG A 62 7.19 6.76 5.61
N ILE A 63 6.49 7.47 6.49
CA ILE A 63 5.89 8.76 6.19
C ILE A 63 6.66 9.83 6.95
N VAL A 64 7.08 10.87 6.24
CA VAL A 64 7.72 12.05 6.83
C VAL A 64 6.84 13.24 6.49
N THR A 65 6.36 13.93 7.51
CA THR A 65 5.54 15.13 7.38
C THR A 65 6.26 16.31 7.99
N GLU A 66 6.06 17.49 7.40
CA GLU A 66 6.67 18.75 7.84
C GLU A 66 5.55 19.75 8.10
N PHE A 67 5.44 20.21 9.35
CA PHE A 67 4.48 21.22 9.79
C PHE A 67 5.25 22.45 10.28
N GLY A 68 5.48 23.41 9.38
CA GLY A 68 6.37 24.54 9.67
C GLY A 68 7.82 24.06 9.83
N GLU A 69 8.39 24.23 11.01
CA GLU A 69 9.74 23.75 11.35
C GLU A 69 9.75 22.35 11.99
N GLU A 70 8.58 21.79 12.30
CA GLU A 70 8.46 20.51 12.98
C GLU A 70 8.40 19.36 11.97
N VAL A 71 9.28 18.38 12.12
CA VAL A 71 9.33 17.16 11.30
C VAL A 71 8.81 15.98 12.10
N GLN A 72 7.74 15.34 11.61
CA GLN A 72 7.17 14.14 12.21
C GLN A 72 7.44 12.92 11.33
N VAL A 73 7.73 11.79 11.96
CA VAL A 73 7.92 10.51 11.28
C VAL A 73 6.87 9.53 11.77
N CYS A 74 6.15 8.93 10.83
CA CYS A 74 5.10 7.95 11.07
C CYS A 74 5.25 6.71 10.18
N GLY A 75 4.47 5.67 10.49
CA GLY A 75 4.27 4.52 9.64
C GLY A 75 3.02 4.65 8.76
N GLY A 76 2.97 3.82 7.73
CA GLY A 76 1.78 3.59 6.92
C GLY A 76 1.80 2.22 6.25
N THR A 77 0.70 1.88 5.60
CA THR A 77 0.52 0.61 4.90
C THR A 77 0.07 0.87 3.48
N LEU A 78 0.80 0.34 2.49
CA LEU A 78 0.36 0.31 1.10
C LEU A 78 -0.89 -0.57 0.99
N ILE A 79 -1.99 0.02 0.53
CA ILE A 79 -3.28 -0.66 0.35
C ILE A 79 -3.75 -0.49 -1.08
N ASP A 80 -4.48 -1.44 -1.60
CA ASP A 80 -5.27 -1.22 -2.80
C ASP A 80 -6.76 -1.25 -2.44
N TRP A 81 -7.53 -0.40 -3.09
CA TRP A 81 -8.97 -0.31 -2.92
C TRP A 81 -9.74 -0.97 -4.09
N TYR A 82 -9.16 -1.00 -5.29
CA TYR A 82 -9.90 -1.33 -6.52
C TYR A 82 -9.64 -2.73 -7.07
N GLY A 83 -8.85 -3.57 -6.37
CA GLY A 83 -8.46 -4.89 -6.85
C GLY A 83 -7.57 -4.81 -8.10
N ASN A 84 -6.81 -3.73 -8.24
CA ASN A 84 -5.86 -3.55 -9.31
C ASN A 84 -4.50 -4.17 -8.94
N ASP A 85 -3.65 -4.37 -9.94
CA ASP A 85 -2.31 -4.92 -9.73
C ASP A 85 -1.30 -3.86 -9.22
N THR A 86 -1.72 -2.60 -9.09
CA THR A 86 -0.85 -1.46 -8.80
C THR A 86 -1.52 -0.45 -7.87
N SER A 87 -0.96 -0.27 -6.67
CA SER A 87 -1.45 0.71 -5.71
C SER A 87 -0.59 1.98 -5.68
N ASP A 88 -1.26 3.13 -5.51
CA ASP A 88 -0.70 4.43 -5.17
C ASP A 88 -1.23 4.98 -3.82
N LEU A 89 -1.88 4.12 -3.01
CA LEU A 89 -2.55 4.51 -1.77
C LEU A 89 -1.81 4.00 -0.53
N ILE A 90 -1.50 4.93 0.39
CA ILE A 90 -0.97 4.61 1.73
C ILE A 90 -2.04 4.92 2.78
N LEU A 91 -2.40 3.91 3.57
CA LEU A 91 -3.20 4.08 4.79
C LEU A 91 -2.30 4.49 5.95
N THR A 92 -2.69 5.52 6.71
CA THR A 92 -1.96 5.98 7.90
C THR A 92 -2.91 6.56 8.96
N ALA A 93 -2.37 6.92 10.13
CA ALA A 93 -3.13 7.56 11.19
C ALA A 93 -3.34 9.06 10.89
N ALA A 94 -4.53 9.58 11.17
CA ALA A 94 -4.87 10.96 10.85
C ALA A 94 -3.93 11.99 11.54
N HIS A 95 -3.52 11.74 12.79
CA HIS A 95 -2.59 12.61 13.52
C HIS A 95 -1.18 12.66 12.92
N CYS A 96 -0.85 11.79 11.97
CA CYS A 96 0.42 11.84 11.24
C CYS A 96 0.45 12.91 10.15
N ILE A 97 -0.73 13.31 9.67
CA ILE A 97 -0.92 14.21 8.53
C ILE A 97 -1.73 15.46 8.87
N MET A 98 -2.17 15.60 10.12
CA MET A 98 -2.91 16.76 10.61
C MET A 98 -2.06 17.50 11.65
N ASP A 99 -1.81 18.79 11.41
CA ASP A 99 -1.26 19.68 12.42
C ASP A 99 -2.33 19.96 13.48
N THR A 100 -2.07 19.59 14.73
CA THR A 100 -3.01 19.80 15.85
C THR A 100 -3.29 21.28 16.10
N LYS A 101 -2.36 22.19 15.73
CA LYS A 101 -2.59 23.64 15.78
C LYS A 101 -3.67 24.09 14.80
N VAL A 102 -3.87 23.34 13.70
CA VAL A 102 -4.95 23.58 12.73
C VAL A 102 -6.30 23.09 13.26
N LEU A 103 -6.33 22.06 14.11
CA LEU A 103 -7.58 21.54 14.70
C LEU A 103 -8.15 22.48 15.77
N GLU A 104 -7.30 23.25 16.46
CA GLU A 104 -7.72 24.30 17.39
C GLU A 104 -8.04 25.63 16.70
N ALA A 105 -7.61 25.80 15.44
CA ALA A 105 -7.98 26.96 14.65
C ALA A 105 -9.49 26.90 14.33
N ARG A 106 -10.22 27.93 14.74
CA ARG A 106 -11.67 28.07 14.48
C ARG A 106 -11.94 27.82 12.98
N TYR A 107 -12.73 26.80 12.66
CA TYR A 107 -13.15 26.47 11.29
C TYR A 107 -13.84 27.70 10.67
N GLN A 108 -13.10 28.48 9.89
CA GLN A 108 -13.63 29.66 9.20
C GLN A 108 -13.99 29.25 7.78
N LEU A 109 -15.23 29.52 7.39
CA LEU A 109 -15.76 29.35 6.03
C LEU A 109 -14.81 29.92 4.96
N ILE A 110 -14.06 30.98 5.31
CA ILE A 110 -13.05 31.63 4.47
C ILE A 110 -11.89 30.70 4.13
N GLU A 111 -11.42 29.85 5.05
CA GLU A 111 -10.34 28.89 4.78
C GLU A 111 -10.79 27.74 3.88
N GLU A 112 -12.05 27.30 3.99
CA GLU A 112 -12.65 26.32 3.09
C GLU A 112 -12.80 26.88 1.67
N ILE A 113 -13.29 28.12 1.55
CA ILE A 113 -13.34 28.86 0.27
C ILE A 113 -11.92 29.01 -0.30
N LYS A 114 -10.92 29.40 0.51
CA LYS A 114 -9.52 29.49 0.05
C LYS A 114 -8.95 28.15 -0.39
N PHE A 115 -9.21 27.07 0.34
CA PHE A 115 -8.77 25.72 -0.03
C PHE A 115 -9.38 25.30 -1.37
N HIS A 116 -10.70 25.47 -1.54
CA HIS A 116 -11.38 25.17 -2.81
C HIS A 116 -10.85 26.03 -3.96
N PHE A 117 -10.65 27.34 -3.75
CA PHE A 117 -10.05 28.22 -4.76
C PHE A 117 -8.62 27.80 -5.11
N ARG A 118 -7.78 27.43 -4.12
CA ARG A 118 -6.41 26.97 -4.36
C ARG A 118 -6.39 25.65 -5.13
N ARG A 119 -7.30 24.72 -4.80
CA ARG A 119 -7.45 23.45 -5.51
C ARG A 119 -7.96 23.64 -6.94
N TRP A 120 -8.88 24.58 -7.17
CA TRP A 120 -9.39 24.90 -8.52
C TRP A 120 -8.31 25.54 -9.39
N ARG A 121 -7.47 26.41 -8.83
CA ARG A 121 -6.39 27.10 -9.54
C ARG A 121 -5.17 26.23 -9.89
N LYS A 122 -5.08 25.03 -9.32
CA LYS A 122 -4.03 24.03 -9.61
C LYS A 122 -4.49 22.95 -10.61
N LYS A 123 -5.75 23.00 -11.04
CA LYS A 123 -6.20 22.38 -12.29
C LYS A 123 -6.05 23.38 -13.42
#